data_AF-A0A925A7D9-F1
#
_entry.id   AF-A0A925A7D9-F1
#
_cell.length_a   1.000
_cell.length_b   1.000
_cell.length_c   1.000
_cell.angle_alpha   90.00
_cell.angle_beta   90.00
_cell.angle_gamma   90.00
#
_symmetry.space_group_name_H-M   'P 1'
#
loop_
_entity.id
_entity.type
_entity.pdbx_description
1 polymer ?
#
loop_
_entity_poly.entity_id
_entity_poly.type
_entity_poly.pdbx_seq_one_letter_code
_entity_poly.pdbx_strand_id
1 'polypeptide(L)'
;DANQVHEYFKNLYLDVLDEQWIEHIDTMQHLRDKVGLYGYAQQDPLLIYKAESYDLFEQLWLTIKSKVLNTIFRQIQQYDDHQTKLTDTQVEVRNVVNIDSIITNVDEFAADIGDTPIKTMDASLQNKVVQTNTNKISPNITVVTKADNGKV
;
A
#
# COMPACT_ATOMS: atom_id res chain seq x y z
N ASP A 1 23.08 -2.18 -1.59
CA ASP A 1 24.06 -2.68 -2.56
C ASP A 1 23.44 -3.65 -3.55
N ALA A 2 23.70 -3.48 -4.85
CA ALA A 2 23.17 -4.34 -5.92
C ALA A 2 23.58 -5.81 -5.75
N ASN A 3 24.78 -6.08 -5.21
CA ASN A 3 25.29 -7.43 -4.98
C ASN A 3 24.47 -8.19 -3.91
N GLN A 4 24.03 -7.50 -2.84
CA GLN A 4 23.23 -8.14 -1.79
C GLN A 4 21.86 -8.60 -2.32
N VAL A 5 21.26 -7.79 -3.20
CA VAL A 5 19.99 -8.11 -3.84
C VAL A 5 20.14 -9.32 -4.78
N HIS A 6 21.24 -9.38 -5.54
CA HIS A 6 21.50 -10.53 -6.41
C HIS A 6 21.69 -11.84 -5.64
N GLU A 7 22.52 -11.83 -4.58
CA GLU A 7 22.75 -13.02 -3.76
C GLU A 7 21.46 -13.47 -3.06
N TYR A 8 20.63 -12.54 -2.59
CA TYR A 8 19.32 -12.86 -2.04
C TYR A 8 18.42 -13.58 -3.05
N PHE A 9 18.28 -13.05 -4.27
CA PHE A 9 17.45 -13.69 -5.30
C PHE A 9 17.96 -15.07 -5.71
N LYS A 10 19.28 -15.22 -5.81
CA LYS A 10 19.90 -16.50 -6.11
C LYS A 10 19.61 -17.54 -5.03
N ASN A 11 19.80 -17.19 -3.77
CA ASN A 11 19.51 -18.10 -2.65
C ASN A 11 18.04 -18.46 -2.60
N LEU A 12 17.15 -17.46 -2.72
CA LEU A 12 15.71 -17.69 -2.78
C LEU A 12 15.31 -18.64 -3.92
N TYR A 13 15.90 -18.46 -5.11
CA TYR A 13 15.60 -19.32 -6.25
C TYR A 13 16.06 -20.76 -6.01
N LEU A 14 17.25 -20.95 -5.43
CA LEU A 14 17.78 -22.27 -5.09
C LEU A 14 16.91 -22.96 -4.03
N ASP A 15 16.53 -22.25 -2.97
CA ASP A 15 15.69 -22.81 -1.91
C ASP A 15 14.34 -23.31 -2.46
N VAL A 16 13.69 -22.51 -3.31
CA VAL A 16 12.42 -22.90 -3.94
C VAL A 16 12.62 -24.06 -4.93
N LEU A 17 13.72 -24.06 -5.69
CA LEU A 17 14.04 -25.13 -6.63
C LEU A 17 14.21 -26.46 -5.89
N ASP A 18 14.99 -26.47 -4.82
CA ASP A 18 15.30 -27.68 -4.05
C ASP A 18 14.04 -28.26 -3.38
N GLU A 19 13.21 -27.42 -2.77
CA GLU A 19 11.94 -27.84 -2.18
C GLU A 19 11.03 -28.52 -3.22
N GLN A 20 10.87 -27.88 -4.38
CA GLN A 20 9.96 -28.36 -5.42
C GLN A 20 10.50 -29.56 -6.19
N TRP A 21 11.81 -29.66 -6.33
CA TRP A 21 12.43 -30.81 -6.96
C TRP A 21 12.26 -32.10 -6.16
N ILE A 22 12.39 -32.03 -4.82
CA ILE A 22 12.18 -33.19 -3.94
C ILE A 22 10.72 -33.67 -4.05
N GLU A 23 9.76 -32.75 -4.00
CA GLU A 23 8.33 -33.05 -4.16
C GLU A 23 8.04 -33.69 -5.53
N HIS A 24 8.69 -33.20 -6.59
CA HIS A 24 8.57 -33.78 -7.93
C HIS A 24 9.13 -35.21 -8.00
N ILE A 25 10.28 -35.49 -7.36
CA ILE A 25 10.84 -36.85 -7.32
C ILE A 25 9.87 -37.81 -6.62
N ASP A 26 9.27 -37.41 -5.51
CA ASP A 26 8.28 -38.23 -4.80
C ASP A 26 7.05 -38.51 -5.68
N THR A 27 6.56 -37.47 -6.36
CA THR A 27 5.46 -37.61 -7.33
C THR A 27 5.82 -38.56 -8.48
N MET A 28 7.05 -38.49 -8.99
CA MET A 28 7.55 -39.37 -10.05
C MET A 28 7.69 -40.83 -9.58
N GLN A 29 8.04 -41.06 -8.32
CA GLN A 29 8.02 -42.41 -7.73
C GLN A 29 6.59 -42.96 -7.70
N HIS A 30 5.61 -42.17 -7.24
CA HIS A 30 4.21 -42.54 -7.28
C HIS A 30 3.70 -42.79 -8.71
N LEU A 31 4.13 -41.99 -9.68
CA LEU A 31 3.79 -42.20 -11.09
C LEU A 31 4.33 -43.54 -11.60
N ARG A 32 5.57 -43.88 -11.27
CA ARG A 32 6.17 -45.16 -11.66
C ARG A 32 5.35 -46.34 -11.13
N ASP A 33 4.91 -46.27 -9.88
CA ASP A 33 4.10 -47.34 -9.28
C ASP A 33 2.71 -47.43 -9.93
N LYS A 34 2.09 -46.29 -10.28
CA LYS A 34 0.84 -46.24 -11.06
C LYS A 34 0.99 -46.85 -12.46
N VAL A 35 2.07 -46.51 -13.16
CA VAL A 35 2.37 -47.03 -14.50
C VAL A 35 2.60 -48.54 -14.49
N GLY A 36 3.21 -49.07 -13.43
CA GLY A 36 3.34 -50.51 -13.22
C GLY A 36 1.99 -51.26 -13.26
N LEU A 37 0.90 -50.61 -12.83
CA LEU A 37 -0.46 -51.18 -12.88
C LEU A 37 -1.09 -51.09 -14.28
N TYR A 38 -0.74 -50.10 -15.11
CA TYR A 38 -1.28 -49.97 -16.47
C TYR A 38 -0.70 -50.99 -17.44
N GLY A 39 0.44 -51.62 -17.11
CA GLY A 39 0.99 -52.75 -17.88
C GLY A 39 0.01 -53.93 -17.99
N TYR A 40 -0.95 -54.06 -17.08
CA TYR A 40 -2.02 -55.06 -17.18
C TYR A 40 -3.06 -54.74 -18.28
N ALA A 41 -3.13 -53.50 -18.76
CA ALA A 41 -4.11 -53.04 -19.75
C ALA A 41 -3.59 -53.06 -21.19
N GLN A 42 -2.47 -53.73 -21.48
CA GLN A 42 -1.83 -53.84 -22.81
C GLN A 42 -1.38 -52.51 -23.43
N GLN A 43 -1.37 -51.43 -22.66
CA GLN A 43 -0.76 -50.17 -23.06
C GLN A 43 0.74 -50.19 -22.73
N ASP A 44 1.56 -49.55 -23.57
CA ASP A 44 3.00 -49.42 -23.33
C ASP A 44 3.25 -48.55 -22.09
N PRO A 45 3.74 -49.14 -20.97
CA PRO A 45 3.96 -48.40 -19.73
C PRO A 45 4.99 -47.28 -19.91
N LEU A 46 6.00 -47.48 -20.77
CA LEU A 46 7.06 -46.51 -20.98
C LEU A 46 6.53 -45.23 -21.64
N LEU A 47 5.60 -45.40 -22.60
CA LEU A 47 4.97 -44.27 -23.29
C LEU A 47 4.12 -43.43 -22.33
N ILE A 48 3.31 -44.08 -21.48
CA ILE A 48 2.47 -43.41 -20.48
C ILE A 48 3.34 -42.67 -19.47
N TYR A 49 4.37 -43.34 -18.93
CA TYR A 49 5.29 -42.71 -17.99
C TYR A 49 5.92 -41.46 -18.59
N LYS A 50 6.39 -41.53 -19.83
CA LYS A 50 7.02 -40.40 -20.52
C LYS A 50 6.05 -39.23 -20.72
N ALA A 51 4.81 -39.51 -21.11
CA ALA A 51 3.79 -38.46 -21.30
C ALA A 51 3.43 -37.79 -19.98
N GLU A 52 3.04 -38.59 -18.98
CA GLU A 52 2.58 -38.06 -17.69
C GLU A 52 3.72 -37.38 -16.90
N SER A 53 4.94 -37.91 -16.97
CA SER A 53 6.10 -37.27 -16.32
C SER A 53 6.45 -35.92 -16.93
N TYR A 54 6.24 -35.75 -18.24
CA TYR A 54 6.43 -34.47 -18.91
C TYR A 54 5.40 -33.45 -18.42
N ASP A 55 4.12 -33.84 -18.32
CA ASP A 55 3.06 -32.98 -17.82
C ASP A 55 3.31 -32.56 -16.36
N LEU A 56 3.79 -33.48 -15.52
CA LEU A 56 4.21 -33.18 -14.14
C LEU A 56 5.40 -32.22 -14.08
N PHE A 57 6.36 -32.35 -14.99
CA PHE A 57 7.49 -31.44 -15.09
C PHE A 57 7.07 -30.02 -15.51
N GLU A 58 6.13 -29.89 -16.44
CA GLU A 58 5.59 -28.58 -16.82
C GLU A 58 4.88 -27.90 -15.63
N GLN A 59 4.13 -28.66 -14.84
CA GLN A 59 3.49 -28.17 -13.62
C GLN A 59 4.53 -27.73 -12.56
N LEU A 60 5.59 -28.53 -12.35
CA LEU A 60 6.70 -28.18 -11.48
C LEU A 60 7.30 -26.81 -11.88
N TRP A 61 7.60 -26.65 -13.17
CA TRP A 61 8.20 -25.44 -13.70
C TRP A 61 7.33 -24.19 -13.49
N LEU A 62 6.03 -24.31 -13.73
CA LEU A 62 5.07 -23.23 -13.48
C LEU A 62 4.98 -22.91 -11.97
N THR A 63 5.02 -23.92 -11.13
CA THR A 63 4.94 -23.77 -9.67
C THR A 63 6.16 -23.05 -9.12
N ILE A 64 7.37 -23.43 -9.55
CA ILE A 64 8.61 -22.73 -9.19
C ILE A 64 8.53 -21.26 -9.57
N LYS A 65 8.15 -20.94 -10.82
CA LYS A 65 8.01 -19.56 -11.29
C LYS A 65 7.03 -18.77 -10.43
N SER A 66 5.87 -19.34 -10.14
CA SER A 66 4.84 -18.70 -9.33
C SER A 66 5.32 -18.47 -7.88
N LYS A 67 5.93 -19.47 -7.23
CA LYS A 67 6.46 -19.36 -5.86
C LYS A 67 7.54 -18.28 -5.75
N VAL A 68 8.47 -18.22 -6.71
CA VAL A 68 9.51 -17.19 -6.74
C VAL A 68 8.89 -15.81 -6.89
N LEU A 69 8.03 -15.60 -7.89
CA LEU A 69 7.39 -14.30 -8.13
C LEU A 69 6.56 -13.83 -6.94
N ASN A 70 5.75 -14.70 -6.35
CA ASN A 70 4.94 -14.38 -5.18
C ASN A 70 5.78 -14.01 -3.96
N THR A 71 6.92 -14.68 -3.78
CA THR A 71 7.82 -14.39 -2.66
C THR A 71 8.53 -13.06 -2.84
N ILE A 72 8.99 -12.76 -4.05
CA ILE A 72 9.58 -11.46 -4.38
C ILE A 72 8.54 -10.35 -4.23
N PHE A 73 7.34 -10.54 -4.76
CA PHE A 73 6.27 -9.55 -4.67
C PHE A 73 5.90 -9.25 -3.21
N ARG A 74 5.69 -10.28 -2.39
CA ARG A 74 5.43 -10.13 -0.95
C ARG A 74 6.56 -9.38 -0.24
N GLN A 75 7.81 -9.67 -0.57
CA GLN A 75 8.96 -8.98 0.01
C GLN A 75 8.96 -7.49 -0.35
N ILE A 76 8.66 -7.14 -1.61
CA ILE A 76 8.58 -5.73 -2.06
C ILE A 76 7.45 -4.99 -1.34
N GLN A 77 6.26 -5.60 -1.21
CA GLN A 77 5.14 -4.99 -0.50
C GLN A 77 5.47 -4.67 0.97
N GLN A 78 6.16 -5.59 1.65
CA GLN A 78 6.62 -5.36 3.02
C GLN A 78 7.56 -4.15 3.13
N TYR A 79 8.47 -3.97 2.16
CA TYR A 79 9.35 -2.79 2.14
C TYR A 79 8.57 -1.47 1.99
N ASP A 80 7.49 -1.45 1.21
CA ASP A 80 6.65 -0.24 1.02
C ASP A 80 5.90 0.12 2.31
N ASP A 81 5.29 -0.87 2.97
CA ASP A 81 4.56 -0.71 4.24
C ASP A 81 5.44 -0.14 5.38
N HIS A 82 6.73 -0.49 5.38
CA HIS A 82 7.69 0.03 6.36
C HIS A 82 8.06 1.50 6.11
N GLN A 83 8.02 1.99 4.86
CA GLN A 83 8.33 3.39 4.54
C GLN A 83 7.16 4.32 4.85
N THR A 84 5.91 3.90 4.64
CA THR A 84 4.73 4.73 4.92
C THR A 84 4.63 5.09 6.40
N LYS A 85 4.89 4.13 7.31
CA LYS A 85 4.82 4.33 8.77
C LYS A 85 5.84 5.35 9.31
N LEU A 86 7.00 5.46 8.68
CA LEU A 86 8.03 6.44 9.04
C LEU A 86 7.65 7.86 8.61
N THR A 87 6.78 7.98 7.61
CA THR A 87 6.31 9.26 7.08
C THR A 87 5.13 9.80 7.89
N ASP A 88 4.18 8.93 8.26
CA ASP A 88 3.01 9.31 9.07
C ASP A 88 3.38 9.71 10.51
N THR A 89 4.41 9.09 11.10
CA THR A 89 4.88 9.45 12.45
C THR A 89 5.53 10.85 12.50
N GLN A 90 6.10 11.33 11.38
CA GLN A 90 6.68 12.68 11.31
C GLN A 90 5.66 13.78 11.00
N VAL A 91 4.52 13.43 10.39
CA VAL A 91 3.43 14.39 10.11
C VAL A 91 2.67 14.77 11.39
N GLU A 92 2.56 13.87 12.36
CA GLU A 92 1.95 14.19 13.66
C GLU A 92 2.85 15.10 14.52
N VAL A 93 4.18 14.96 14.43
CA VAL A 93 5.13 15.80 15.19
C VAL A 93 5.27 17.22 14.60
N ARG A 94 5.04 17.40 13.29
CA ARG A 94 5.13 18.73 12.64
C ARG A 94 3.91 19.63 12.89
N ASN A 95 2.77 19.07 13.31
CA ASN A 95 1.61 19.89 13.71
C ASN A 95 1.71 20.41 15.15
N VAL A 96 2.83 20.16 15.83
CA VAL A 96 3.20 20.77 17.12
C VAL A 96 4.24 21.90 16.91
N VAL A 97 4.31 22.51 15.71
CA VAL A 97 5.07 23.76 15.55
C VAL A 97 4.37 24.84 16.36
N ASN A 98 4.98 25.01 17.52
CA ASN A 98 4.62 25.72 18.72
C ASN A 98 4.33 27.21 18.49
N ILE A 99 3.07 27.60 18.69
CA ILE A 99 2.61 28.99 18.62
C ILE A 99 3.40 29.88 19.61
N ASP A 100 3.94 29.31 20.71
CA ASP A 100 4.70 30.05 21.71
C ASP A 100 6.01 30.66 21.17
N SER A 101 6.59 30.07 20.12
CA SER A 101 7.84 30.59 19.50
C SER A 101 7.62 31.78 18.56
N ILE A 102 6.38 32.05 18.14
CA ILE A 102 6.03 33.22 17.31
C ILE A 102 5.74 34.45 18.20
N ILE A 103 5.21 34.22 19.40
CA ILE A 103 4.77 35.28 20.32
C ILE A 103 5.95 35.96 21.03
N THR A 104 7.06 35.26 21.27
CA THR A 104 8.21 35.83 22.00
C THR A 104 8.91 36.98 21.26
N ASN A 105 8.74 37.10 19.94
CA ASN A 105 9.34 38.15 19.13
C ASN A 105 8.43 39.36 18.89
N VAL A 106 7.23 39.41 19.50
CA VAL A 106 6.30 40.55 19.37
C VAL A 106 6.51 41.57 20.50
N ASP A 107 6.83 41.13 21.72
CA ASP A 107 7.00 42.04 22.86
C ASP A 107 8.29 42.88 22.77
N GLU A 108 9.37 42.34 22.21
CA GLU A 108 10.64 43.05 22.03
C GLU A 108 10.62 43.98 20.81
N PHE A 109 9.81 43.67 19.78
CA PHE A 109 9.59 44.54 18.62
C PHE A 109 8.59 45.68 18.90
N ALA A 110 7.60 45.44 19.78
CA ALA A 110 6.61 46.45 20.18
C ALA A 110 7.20 47.54 21.11
N ALA A 111 8.40 47.35 21.66
CA ALA A 111 9.10 48.37 22.45
C ALA A 111 9.79 49.43 21.56
N ASP A 112 10.16 49.10 20.32
CA ASP A 112 10.86 49.99 19.38
C ASP A 112 9.88 50.82 18.52
N ILE A 113 8.66 50.31 18.29
CA ILE A 113 7.62 51.08 17.59
C ILE A 113 6.74 51.80 18.63
N GLY A 114 7.22 52.96 19.10
CA GLY A 114 6.47 53.85 19.98
C GLY A 114 5.02 54.08 19.53
N ASP A 115 4.12 54.39 20.48
CA ASP A 115 2.67 54.56 20.35
C ASP A 115 2.11 54.61 18.92
N THR A 116 1.90 53.43 18.33
CA THR A 116 1.21 53.33 17.05
C THR A 116 -0.30 53.35 17.26
N PRO A 117 -1.05 53.95 16.31
CA PRO A 117 -2.52 53.98 16.35
C PRO A 117 -3.20 52.62 16.54
N ILE A 118 -2.51 51.52 16.22
CA ILE A 118 -3.01 50.14 16.34
C ILE A 118 -3.29 49.76 17.81
N LYS A 119 -2.46 50.19 18.78
CA LYS A 119 -2.68 49.92 20.22
C LYS A 119 -3.92 50.62 20.76
N THR A 120 -4.24 51.81 20.23
CA THR A 120 -5.44 52.57 20.63
C THR A 120 -6.72 52.10 19.95
N MET A 121 -6.63 51.26 18.92
CA MET A 121 -7.80 50.80 18.16
C MET A 121 -8.45 49.54 18.76
N ASP A 122 -7.67 48.69 19.43
CA ASP A 122 -8.17 47.44 20.03
C ASP A 122 -9.00 47.68 21.31
N ALA A 123 -8.69 48.73 22.09
CA ALA A 123 -9.51 49.14 23.24
C ALA A 123 -10.95 49.52 22.83
N SER A 124 -11.16 49.99 21.60
CA SER A 124 -12.49 50.32 21.06
C SER A 124 -13.24 49.11 20.49
N LEU A 125 -12.55 48.02 20.11
CA LEU A 125 -13.18 46.82 19.53
C LEU A 125 -13.66 45.82 20.60
N GLN A 126 -13.04 45.80 21.77
CA GLN A 126 -13.48 44.96 22.90
C GLN A 126 -14.89 45.33 23.41
N ASN A 127 -15.33 46.58 23.19
CA ASN A 127 -16.66 47.03 23.58
C ASN A 127 -17.78 46.63 22.59
N LYS A 128 -17.47 45.92 21.49
CA LYS A 128 -18.45 45.53 20.44
C LYS A 128 -18.85 44.05 20.46
N VAL A 129 -18.12 43.17 21.17
CA VAL A 129 -18.36 41.70 21.16
C VAL A 129 -19.62 41.29 21.96
N VAL A 130 -20.26 42.20 22.69
CA VAL A 130 -21.40 41.90 23.57
C VAL A 130 -22.78 41.91 22.87
N GLN A 131 -22.89 42.24 21.57
CA GLN A 131 -24.22 42.34 20.90
C GLN A 131 -24.29 41.60 19.54
N THR A 132 -25.33 40.76 19.38
CA THR A 132 -25.76 39.94 18.20
C THR A 132 -25.04 38.58 18.06
N ASN A 133 -25.51 37.39 18.43
CA ASN A 133 -26.82 36.77 18.71
C ASN A 133 -27.72 36.41 17.48
N THR A 134 -27.90 35.09 17.30
CA THR A 134 -29.01 34.33 16.69
C THR A 134 -29.04 33.98 15.17
N ASN A 135 -29.19 32.66 14.93
CA ASN A 135 -29.96 32.00 13.85
C ASN A 135 -29.35 31.96 12.43
N LYS A 136 -29.41 30.89 11.61
CA LYS A 136 -30.22 29.65 11.57
C LYS A 136 -29.62 28.68 10.52
N ILE A 137 -29.37 27.42 10.92
CA ILE A 137 -29.75 26.13 10.29
C ILE A 137 -29.91 26.07 8.74
N SER A 138 -29.10 25.25 8.06
CA SER A 138 -29.36 24.70 6.69
C SER A 138 -30.36 23.52 6.73
N PRO A 139 -31.15 23.20 5.68
CA PRO A 139 -30.60 22.36 4.61
C PRO A 139 -31.20 22.53 3.19
N ASN A 140 -30.38 22.15 2.21
CA ASN A 140 -30.65 21.41 0.98
C ASN A 140 -32.13 21.16 0.57
N ILE A 141 -32.56 21.70 -0.58
CA ILE A 141 -33.64 21.13 -1.39
C ILE A 141 -33.27 21.23 -2.88
N THR A 142 -33.02 20.08 -3.50
CA THR A 142 -33.13 19.89 -4.95
C THR A 142 -34.60 19.90 -5.34
N VAL A 143 -34.99 20.75 -6.30
CA VAL A 143 -36.29 20.64 -6.99
C VAL A 143 -36.04 20.58 -8.49
N VAL A 144 -36.33 19.42 -9.08
CA VAL A 144 -36.42 19.20 -10.52
C VAL A 144 -37.82 19.63 -10.97
N THR A 145 -37.94 20.27 -12.15
CA THR A 145 -38.88 19.96 -13.27
C THR A 145 -39.48 21.18 -13.98
N LYS A 146 -39.43 21.11 -15.32
CA LYS A 146 -40.27 21.75 -16.37
C LYS A 146 -40.19 23.27 -16.51
N ALA A 147 -40.44 23.89 -17.65
CA ALA A 147 -40.51 23.61 -19.09
C ALA A 147 -41.01 24.96 -19.66
N ASP A 148 -40.48 25.40 -20.81
CA ASP A 148 -41.09 26.41 -21.70
C ASP A 148 -41.13 27.86 -21.08
N ASN A 149 -40.83 28.98 -21.74
CA ASN A 149 -41.41 29.57 -22.95
C ASN A 149 -40.48 30.67 -23.46
N GLY A 150 -40.35 30.83 -24.79
CA GLY A 150 -39.37 31.70 -25.45
C GLY A 150 -39.74 33.18 -25.65
N LYS A 151 -39.34 33.67 -26.84
CA LYS A 151 -39.44 35.02 -27.46
C LYS A 151 -38.24 35.93 -27.13
N VAL A 152 -37.63 36.65 -28.08
CA VAL A 152 -37.95 37.06 -29.47
C VAL A 152 -36.66 37.01 -30.28
#